data_AF-A0AA36MU51-F1
#
_entry.id   AF-A0AA36MU51-F1
#
_cell.length_a   1.000
_cell.length_b   1.000
_cell.length_c   1.000
_cell.angle_alpha   90.00
_cell.angle_beta   90.00
_cell.angle_gamma   90.00
#
_symmetry.space_group_name_H-M   'P 1'
#
loop_
_entity.id
_entity.type
_entity.pdbx_description
1 polymer ?
#
loop_
_entity_poly.entity_id
_entity_poly.type
_entity_poly.pdbx_seq_one_letter_code
_entity_poly.pdbx_strand_id
1 'polypeptide(L)'
;MAPAEGREALEQWLPVIDGLHIGQLVEIEAGPEAGRCGQIINWLPQEGLFEIALLSTGRFVQVEPKDCGSVVNCQGPATGGGPDSFDVVIGPRTNRDALAEVLSNSLLERGFCVLRLIQRDNDREQVHKMLRQFDSDGRLCRLANEVEEGYLGKGGRGKVMWLDPDDPSVPMGSAVRRNDANITSLAEILQPFAEDVLGAPIAERTPAMACMSMTDAEEAVYEHPTASDTIIEEFYGNWARSVLRVVHFMGPGESKVELTSKEDAPISRLEASYEINAGPNTIILVRQDTFDFWCDEPEDESEAFWLQSFLLRAGPSWTLGELIDGDLSLLASRGEGPGPPTGPEVVSVVALSLQACGKMTDHHKEWAAYTAGVDAQLEMPILRFEYLPYYSDEVDAPQGTTFVKHFSVQDGVELFDNKVFEISNMEAECMDPMYRQIMEVGYLSTLQIGLTKKLANTKSTHASVSVGLDKQEWPNMPVATSVATNNQLAIVANRFNYVFNLKGGSYACDTACSSSLVASHLGKVNLLEQRWDPLEWHIGFGTGLTLTVFSFIHGCAAHMLSPGGRCFTFNATANGYNRGDGTAAFIIKNGTFENERLAFFRGSQIGQDGRSASMSAPNGPAQEKC
;
A
#
# COMPACT_ATOMS: atom_id res chain seq x y z
N MET A 1 -38.70 34.58 -20.39
CA MET A 1 -38.49 33.70 -21.55
C MET A 1 -37.71 32.51 -21.02
N ALA A 2 -38.37 31.37 -20.84
CA ALA A 2 -37.69 30.13 -20.46
C ALA A 2 -36.80 29.67 -21.64
N PRO A 3 -35.61 29.11 -21.39
CA PRO A 3 -34.73 28.69 -22.47
C PRO A 3 -35.32 27.49 -23.21
N ALA A 4 -35.04 27.45 -24.51
CA ALA A 4 -35.62 26.56 -25.50
C ALA A 4 -34.97 25.15 -25.52
N GLU A 5 -34.63 24.57 -24.38
CA GLU A 5 -33.93 23.28 -24.29
C GLU A 5 -34.86 22.05 -24.30
N GLY A 6 -36.18 22.24 -24.17
CA GLY A 6 -37.15 21.14 -24.16
C GLY A 6 -37.64 20.66 -25.53
N ARG A 7 -37.21 21.27 -26.64
CA ARG A 7 -37.68 20.90 -28.00
C ARG A 7 -36.78 19.88 -28.72
N GLU A 8 -35.48 19.83 -28.41
CA GLU A 8 -34.56 18.87 -29.06
C GLU A 8 -34.72 17.43 -28.53
N ALA A 9 -35.11 17.24 -27.26
CA ALA A 9 -35.31 15.91 -26.69
C ALA A 9 -36.53 15.15 -27.30
N LEU A 10 -37.51 15.88 -27.86
CA LEU A 10 -38.70 15.29 -28.46
C LEU A 10 -38.48 14.82 -29.91
N GLU A 11 -37.46 15.33 -30.61
CA GLU A 11 -37.15 14.89 -31.98
C GLU A 11 -36.54 13.48 -32.02
N GLN A 12 -35.89 13.05 -30.93
CA GLN A 12 -35.20 11.76 -30.83
C GLN A 12 -36.13 10.54 -30.89
N TRP A 13 -37.42 10.75 -30.63
CA TRP A 13 -38.44 9.71 -30.50
C TRP A 13 -39.53 9.79 -31.58
N LEU A 14 -39.37 10.68 -32.56
CA LEU A 14 -40.20 10.71 -33.77
C LEU A 14 -39.66 9.70 -34.80
N PRO A 15 -40.54 8.99 -35.52
CA PRO A 15 -42.00 9.12 -35.52
C PRO A 15 -42.69 8.34 -34.39
N VAL A 16 -43.85 8.85 -33.95
CA VAL A 16 -44.81 8.10 -33.12
C VAL A 16 -45.88 7.50 -34.04
N ILE A 17 -45.98 6.17 -34.08
CA ILE A 17 -46.94 5.42 -34.91
C ILE A 17 -47.81 4.57 -34.00
N ASP A 18 -49.13 4.72 -34.08
CA ASP A 18 -50.11 4.03 -33.23
C ASP A 18 -49.85 4.20 -31.71
N GLY A 19 -49.31 5.35 -31.32
CA GLY A 19 -48.97 5.66 -29.93
C GLY A 19 -47.64 5.05 -29.46
N LEU A 20 -46.95 4.31 -30.33
CA LEU A 20 -45.63 3.72 -30.08
C LEU A 20 -44.52 4.58 -30.65
N HIS A 21 -43.39 4.66 -29.96
CA HIS A 21 -42.21 5.43 -30.38
C HIS A 21 -40.94 4.59 -30.44
N ILE A 22 -39.93 5.07 -31.18
CA ILE A 22 -38.59 4.45 -31.19
C ILE A 22 -38.07 4.37 -29.75
N GLY A 23 -37.35 3.32 -29.39
CA GLY A 23 -36.82 3.05 -28.04
C GLY A 23 -37.80 2.44 -27.05
N GLN A 24 -39.09 2.46 -27.34
CA GLN A 24 -40.11 1.85 -26.49
C GLN A 24 -39.98 0.32 -26.49
N LEU A 25 -40.22 -0.29 -25.33
CA LEU A 25 -40.36 -1.74 -25.21
C LEU A 25 -41.78 -2.16 -25.58
N VAL A 26 -41.89 -3.22 -26.36
CA VAL A 26 -43.16 -3.78 -26.83
C VAL A 26 -43.15 -5.30 -26.75
N GLU A 27 -44.34 -5.87 -26.56
CA GLU A 27 -44.59 -7.30 -26.70
C GLU A 27 -45.21 -7.55 -28.08
N ILE A 28 -44.69 -8.54 -28.80
CA ILE A 28 -45.23 -8.91 -30.12
C ILE A 28 -46.48 -9.78 -29.88
N GLU A 29 -47.65 -9.34 -30.31
CA GLU A 29 -48.92 -10.03 -30.06
C GLU A 29 -49.26 -11.06 -31.15
N ALA A 30 -48.68 -10.92 -32.35
CA ALA A 30 -49.00 -11.77 -33.49
C ALA A 30 -47.77 -12.11 -34.35
N GLY A 31 -47.82 -13.26 -35.04
CA GLY A 31 -46.78 -13.73 -35.94
C GLY A 31 -45.82 -14.77 -35.33
N PRO A 32 -44.71 -15.09 -36.03
CA PRO A 32 -43.77 -16.14 -35.61
C PRO A 32 -43.09 -15.87 -34.26
N GLU A 33 -43.03 -14.60 -33.88
CA GLU A 33 -42.36 -14.09 -32.68
C GLU A 33 -43.37 -13.68 -31.59
N ALA A 34 -44.65 -14.10 -31.71
CA ALA A 34 -45.69 -13.76 -30.75
C ALA A 34 -45.32 -14.20 -29.32
N GLY A 35 -45.60 -13.33 -28.34
CA GLY A 35 -45.23 -13.48 -26.93
C GLY A 35 -43.79 -13.06 -26.60
N ARG A 36 -42.99 -12.60 -27.58
CA ARG A 36 -41.63 -12.11 -27.33
C ARG A 36 -41.61 -10.60 -27.12
N CYS A 37 -40.76 -10.17 -26.19
CA CYS A 37 -40.51 -8.76 -25.93
C CYS A 37 -39.31 -8.24 -26.73
N GLY A 38 -39.38 -6.97 -27.15
CA GLY A 38 -38.32 -6.31 -27.90
C GLY A 38 -38.30 -4.80 -27.71
N GLN A 39 -37.18 -4.16 -28.10
CA GLN A 39 -37.07 -2.71 -28.18
C GLN A 39 -37.26 -2.26 -29.63
N ILE A 40 -38.15 -1.29 -29.88
CA ILE A 40 -38.28 -0.65 -31.19
C ILE A 40 -36.98 0.13 -31.47
N ILE A 41 -36.23 -0.24 -32.50
CA ILE A 41 -34.95 0.42 -32.82
C ILE A 41 -35.04 1.36 -34.02
N ASN A 42 -36.01 1.13 -34.91
CA ASN A 42 -36.20 1.91 -36.11
C ASN A 42 -37.64 1.80 -36.64
N TRP A 43 -38.04 2.77 -37.47
CA TRP A 43 -39.27 2.75 -38.25
C TRP A 43 -38.91 2.70 -39.74
N LEU A 44 -39.53 1.79 -40.50
CA LEU A 44 -39.31 1.60 -41.93
C LEU A 44 -40.50 2.18 -42.72
N PRO A 45 -40.46 3.46 -43.14
CA PRO A 45 -41.64 4.15 -43.67
C PRO A 45 -42.16 3.57 -44.99
N GLN A 46 -41.28 2.92 -45.76
CA GLN A 46 -41.62 2.30 -47.05
C GLN A 46 -42.37 0.98 -46.88
N GLU A 47 -42.14 0.28 -45.77
CA GLU A 47 -42.70 -1.04 -45.47
C GLU A 47 -43.88 -0.94 -44.48
N GLY A 48 -43.95 0.16 -43.71
CA GLY A 48 -44.98 0.34 -42.68
C GLY A 48 -44.72 -0.53 -41.44
N LEU A 49 -43.47 -0.93 -41.22
CA LEU A 49 -43.05 -1.87 -40.17
C LEU A 49 -42.10 -1.21 -39.17
N PHE A 50 -42.23 -1.61 -37.91
CA PHE A 50 -41.20 -1.37 -36.90
C PHE A 50 -40.09 -2.41 -37.02
N GLU A 51 -38.85 -1.97 -36.92
CA GLU A 51 -37.71 -2.86 -36.67
C GLU A 51 -37.53 -2.97 -35.15
N ILE A 52 -37.64 -4.19 -34.63
CA ILE A 52 -37.64 -4.50 -33.20
C ILE A 52 -36.45 -5.40 -32.90
N ALA A 53 -35.63 -5.01 -31.93
CA ALA A 53 -34.57 -5.86 -31.39
C ALA A 53 -35.12 -6.72 -30.25
N LEU A 54 -35.17 -8.04 -30.45
CA LEU A 54 -35.70 -8.99 -29.47
C LEU A 54 -34.78 -9.07 -28.24
N LEU A 55 -35.35 -9.01 -27.05
CA LEU A 55 -34.60 -9.10 -25.79
C LEU A 55 -33.89 -10.45 -25.61
N SER A 56 -34.53 -11.54 -26.05
CA SER A 56 -34.03 -12.92 -25.84
C SER A 56 -32.86 -13.30 -26.75
N THR A 57 -32.80 -12.75 -27.96
CA THR A 57 -31.84 -13.19 -29.01
C THR A 57 -31.00 -12.07 -29.61
N GLY A 58 -31.37 -10.80 -29.34
CA GLY A 58 -30.78 -9.63 -29.99
C GLY A 58 -31.00 -9.56 -31.50
N ARG A 59 -31.85 -10.43 -32.06
CA ARG A 59 -32.21 -10.42 -33.49
C ARG A 59 -33.16 -9.28 -33.78
N PHE A 60 -33.04 -8.73 -34.99
CA PHE A 60 -33.95 -7.70 -35.48
C PHE A 60 -35.06 -8.36 -36.28
N VAL A 61 -36.30 -8.03 -35.91
CA VAL A 61 -37.50 -8.52 -36.58
C VAL A 61 -38.35 -7.34 -37.01
N GLN A 62 -39.09 -7.50 -38.10
CA GLN A 62 -39.97 -6.48 -38.62
C GLN A 62 -41.42 -6.82 -38.25
N VAL A 63 -42.11 -5.90 -37.58
CA VAL A 63 -43.46 -6.14 -37.03
C VAL A 63 -44.37 -4.96 -37.36
N GLU A 64 -45.63 -5.24 -37.67
CA GLU A 64 -46.62 -4.19 -37.89
C GLU A 64 -46.98 -3.49 -36.56
N PRO A 65 -47.15 -2.15 -36.52
CA PRO A 65 -47.49 -1.42 -35.29
C PRO A 65 -48.68 -1.96 -34.51
N LYS A 66 -49.71 -2.45 -35.22
CA LYS A 66 -50.93 -3.01 -34.61
C LYS A 66 -50.71 -4.32 -33.86
N ASP A 67 -49.61 -5.03 -34.18
CA ASP A 67 -49.24 -6.31 -33.58
C ASP A 67 -48.24 -6.09 -32.42
N CYS A 68 -48.01 -4.84 -32.01
CA CYS A 68 -47.18 -4.46 -30.87
C CYS A 68 -48.05 -4.01 -29.69
N GLY A 69 -48.03 -4.79 -28.62
CA GLY A 69 -48.74 -4.51 -27.37
C GLY A 69 -47.90 -3.80 -26.32
N SER A 70 -48.54 -3.41 -25.21
CA SER A 70 -47.88 -2.92 -24.01
C SER A 70 -47.22 -4.06 -23.25
N VAL A 71 -45.96 -3.90 -22.85
CA VAL A 71 -45.22 -4.95 -22.12
C VAL A 71 -45.80 -5.14 -20.72
N VAL A 72 -46.17 -6.38 -20.39
CA VAL A 72 -46.82 -6.72 -19.10
C VAL A 72 -45.81 -7.03 -17.99
N ASN A 73 -44.51 -7.21 -18.28
CA ASN A 73 -43.48 -7.67 -17.32
C ASN A 73 -42.27 -6.72 -17.12
N CYS A 74 -42.43 -5.42 -17.37
CA CYS A 74 -41.38 -4.41 -17.08
C CYS A 74 -41.54 -3.73 -15.71
N GLN A 75 -42.23 -4.37 -14.77
CA GLN A 75 -42.16 -3.98 -13.35
C GLN A 75 -41.05 -4.83 -12.76
N GLY A 76 -39.90 -4.25 -12.45
CA GLY A 76 -38.77 -5.05 -12.00
C GLY A 76 -39.04 -5.80 -10.68
N PRO A 77 -38.14 -6.71 -10.29
CA PRO A 77 -38.40 -7.61 -9.16
C PRO A 77 -38.70 -6.79 -7.90
N ALA A 78 -39.72 -7.20 -7.15
CA ALA A 78 -40.24 -6.49 -5.97
C ALA A 78 -41.01 -5.17 -6.19
N THR A 79 -41.28 -4.75 -7.43
CA THR A 79 -42.19 -3.61 -7.73
C THR A 79 -43.56 -4.05 -8.29
N GLY A 80 -43.90 -5.33 -8.12
CA GLY A 80 -45.11 -5.96 -8.67
C GLY A 80 -44.83 -7.03 -9.74
N GLY A 81 -43.59 -7.15 -10.20
CA GLY A 81 -43.13 -8.21 -11.11
C GLY A 81 -42.66 -9.49 -10.41
N GLY A 82 -42.66 -10.60 -11.16
CA GLY A 82 -42.16 -11.91 -10.70
C GLY A 82 -40.63 -12.10 -10.88
N PRO A 83 -40.10 -13.30 -10.60
CA PRO A 83 -38.66 -13.59 -10.64
C PRO A 83 -37.95 -13.32 -11.97
N ASP A 84 -38.67 -13.37 -13.10
CA ASP A 84 -38.13 -13.13 -14.45
C ASP A 84 -38.16 -11.66 -14.89
N SER A 85 -38.65 -10.77 -14.02
CA SER A 85 -38.79 -9.35 -14.34
C SER A 85 -37.45 -8.60 -14.27
N PHE A 86 -37.40 -7.44 -14.92
CA PHE A 86 -36.23 -6.57 -14.95
C PHE A 86 -36.67 -5.10 -14.85
N ASP A 87 -35.78 -4.26 -14.34
CA ASP A 87 -36.02 -2.83 -14.13
C ASP A 87 -35.82 -2.02 -15.40
N VAL A 88 -34.82 -2.37 -16.20
CA VAL A 88 -34.47 -1.62 -17.42
C VAL A 88 -33.76 -2.48 -18.45
N VAL A 89 -33.85 -2.07 -19.71
CA VAL A 89 -33.18 -2.71 -20.83
C VAL A 89 -32.00 -1.85 -21.28
N ILE A 90 -30.84 -2.49 -21.47
CA ILE A 90 -29.70 -1.91 -22.18
C ILE A 90 -29.74 -2.44 -23.61
N GLY A 91 -30.20 -1.60 -24.53
CA GLY A 91 -30.29 -1.91 -25.96
C GLY A 91 -29.70 -0.83 -26.87
N PRO A 92 -29.83 -0.99 -28.19
CA PRO A 92 -29.28 -0.06 -29.18
C PRO A 92 -29.79 1.39 -29.07
N ARG A 93 -30.94 1.61 -28.41
CA ARG A 93 -31.54 2.93 -28.20
C ARG A 93 -31.58 3.34 -26.73
N THR A 94 -30.63 2.86 -25.92
CA THR A 94 -30.52 3.25 -24.50
C THR A 94 -30.21 4.74 -24.37
N ASN A 95 -31.03 5.46 -23.61
CA ASN A 95 -30.72 6.83 -23.18
C ASN A 95 -29.93 6.76 -21.86
N ARG A 96 -28.72 7.34 -21.82
CA ARG A 96 -27.84 7.26 -20.64
C ARG A 96 -28.43 7.94 -19.40
N ASP A 97 -29.13 9.07 -19.57
CA ASP A 97 -29.70 9.82 -18.45
C ASP A 97 -30.89 9.07 -17.84
N ALA A 98 -31.78 8.53 -18.69
CA ALA A 98 -32.88 7.69 -18.25
C ALA A 98 -32.38 6.40 -17.57
N LEU A 99 -31.31 5.80 -18.11
CA LEU A 99 -30.67 4.64 -17.47
C LEU A 99 -30.08 5.01 -16.11
N ALA A 100 -29.40 6.16 -15.99
CA ALA A 100 -28.86 6.63 -14.72
C ALA A 100 -29.96 6.82 -13.68
N GLU A 101 -31.08 7.43 -14.06
CA GLU A 101 -32.22 7.65 -13.17
C GLU A 101 -32.80 6.33 -12.64
N VAL A 102 -33.04 5.34 -13.53
CA VAL A 102 -33.57 4.03 -13.10
C VAL A 102 -32.58 3.27 -12.22
N LEU A 103 -31.29 3.29 -12.57
CA LEU A 103 -30.24 2.66 -11.78
C LEU A 103 -30.16 3.27 -10.37
N SER A 104 -30.07 4.60 -10.31
CA SER A 104 -29.98 5.35 -9.05
C SER A 104 -31.21 5.14 -8.17
N ASN A 105 -32.43 5.24 -8.72
CA ASN A 105 -33.66 5.04 -7.97
C ASN A 105 -33.79 3.61 -7.45
N SER A 106 -33.49 2.60 -8.29
CA SER A 106 -33.57 1.19 -7.88
C SER A 106 -32.57 0.86 -6.78
N LEU A 107 -31.33 1.33 -6.90
CA LEU A 107 -30.30 1.12 -5.89
C LEU A 107 -30.54 1.92 -4.59
N LEU A 108 -31.21 3.07 -4.67
CA LEU A 108 -31.58 3.86 -3.50
C LEU A 108 -32.77 3.25 -2.74
N GLU A 109 -33.79 2.78 -3.46
CA GLU A 109 -35.05 2.31 -2.87
C GLU A 109 -35.04 0.83 -2.49
N ARG A 110 -34.35 -0.02 -3.27
CA ARG A 110 -34.35 -1.48 -3.10
C ARG A 110 -32.95 -2.05 -2.86
N GLY A 111 -31.90 -1.35 -3.28
CA GLY A 111 -30.51 -1.77 -3.11
C GLY A 111 -30.01 -2.77 -4.14
N PHE A 112 -30.82 -3.09 -5.14
CA PHE A 112 -30.40 -3.85 -6.31
C PHE A 112 -31.12 -3.34 -7.56
N CYS A 113 -30.60 -3.68 -8.73
CA CYS A 113 -31.21 -3.37 -10.02
C CYS A 113 -30.92 -4.52 -11.00
N VAL A 114 -31.96 -4.99 -11.69
CA VAL A 114 -31.90 -6.06 -12.69
C VAL A 114 -32.07 -5.47 -14.08
N LEU A 115 -31.08 -5.68 -14.94
CA LEU A 115 -31.05 -5.17 -16.29
C LEU A 115 -31.06 -6.31 -17.29
N ARG A 116 -31.75 -6.09 -18.41
CA ARG A 116 -31.68 -6.99 -19.57
C ARG A 116 -30.85 -6.36 -20.67
N LEU A 117 -29.77 -7.02 -21.08
CA LEU A 117 -28.94 -6.59 -22.19
C LEU A 117 -29.49 -7.19 -23.50
N ILE A 118 -29.67 -6.35 -24.53
CA ILE A 118 -29.98 -6.85 -25.87
C ILE A 118 -28.66 -7.21 -26.55
N GLN A 119 -28.32 -8.50 -26.54
CA GLN A 119 -27.11 -9.04 -27.16
C GLN A 119 -27.45 -10.11 -28.20
N ARG A 120 -26.71 -10.13 -29.31
CA ARG A 120 -26.89 -11.10 -30.40
C ARG A 120 -26.46 -12.51 -29.98
N ASP A 121 -27.20 -13.53 -30.40
CA ASP A 121 -26.86 -14.96 -30.18
C ASP A 121 -25.40 -15.31 -30.50
N ASN A 122 -24.87 -14.81 -31.64
CA ASN A 122 -23.50 -15.09 -32.07
C ASN A 122 -22.44 -14.57 -31.08
N ASP A 123 -22.69 -13.43 -30.43
CA ASP A 123 -21.76 -12.91 -29.43
C ASP A 123 -21.77 -13.79 -28.18
N ARG A 124 -22.94 -14.32 -27.79
CA ARG A 124 -23.08 -15.26 -26.66
C ARG A 124 -22.39 -16.59 -26.95
N GLU A 125 -22.58 -17.15 -28.14
CA GLU A 125 -21.90 -18.37 -28.57
C GLU A 125 -20.37 -18.19 -28.58
N GLN A 126 -19.89 -17.03 -29.02
CA GLN A 126 -18.47 -16.69 -29.00
C GLN A 126 -17.92 -16.64 -27.57
N VAL A 127 -18.64 -16.02 -26.63
CA VAL A 127 -18.28 -15.98 -25.21
C VAL A 127 -18.19 -17.41 -24.67
N HIS A 128 -19.26 -18.20 -24.80
CA HIS A 128 -19.31 -19.57 -24.29
C HIS A 128 -18.15 -20.42 -24.83
N LYS A 129 -17.91 -20.37 -26.15
CA LYS A 129 -16.80 -21.13 -26.76
C LYS A 129 -15.42 -20.71 -26.23
N MET A 130 -15.21 -19.41 -26.00
CA MET A 130 -13.94 -18.90 -25.50
C MET A 130 -13.65 -19.36 -24.06
N LEU A 131 -14.65 -19.39 -23.19
CA LEU A 131 -14.46 -19.82 -21.80
C LEU A 131 -14.30 -21.32 -21.67
N ARG A 132 -15.01 -22.10 -22.48
CA ARG A 132 -14.75 -23.53 -22.62
C ARG A 132 -13.32 -23.81 -23.06
N GLN A 133 -12.79 -22.98 -23.96
CA GLN A 133 -11.39 -23.10 -24.35
C GLN A 133 -10.47 -22.80 -23.16
N PHE A 134 -10.71 -21.71 -22.41
CA PHE A 134 -9.91 -21.38 -21.23
C PHE A 134 -9.98 -22.44 -20.13
N ASP A 135 -11.13 -23.06 -19.92
CA ASP A 135 -11.31 -24.19 -19.00
C ASP A 135 -10.51 -25.40 -19.48
N SER A 136 -10.60 -25.74 -20.77
CA SER A 136 -9.82 -26.83 -21.36
C SER A 136 -8.30 -26.59 -21.35
N ASP A 137 -7.88 -25.32 -21.37
CA ASP A 137 -6.49 -24.90 -21.29
C ASP A 137 -5.99 -24.85 -19.83
N GLY A 138 -6.83 -25.16 -18.84
CA GLY A 138 -6.49 -25.17 -17.41
C GLY A 138 -6.31 -23.79 -16.80
N ARG A 139 -6.93 -22.76 -17.39
CA ARG A 139 -6.79 -21.36 -16.96
C ARG A 139 -7.83 -20.93 -15.93
N LEU A 140 -8.96 -21.63 -15.89
CA LEU A 140 -9.93 -21.45 -14.82
C LEU A 140 -9.51 -22.32 -13.64
N CYS A 141 -9.48 -21.73 -12.45
CA CYS A 141 -9.12 -22.40 -11.21
C CYS A 141 -10.16 -22.15 -10.13
N ARG A 142 -10.12 -22.92 -9.05
CA ARG A 142 -10.91 -22.65 -7.86
C ARG A 142 -10.26 -21.51 -7.07
N LEU A 143 -11.07 -20.69 -6.40
CA LEU A 143 -10.55 -19.72 -5.44
C LEU A 143 -10.04 -20.44 -4.18
N ALA A 144 -9.13 -19.81 -3.45
CA ALA A 144 -8.77 -20.30 -2.13
C ALA A 144 -10.02 -20.36 -1.24
N ASN A 145 -10.13 -21.41 -0.44
CA ASN A 145 -11.33 -21.70 0.35
C ASN A 145 -11.75 -20.52 1.25
N GLU A 146 -10.78 -19.78 1.76
CA GLU A 146 -10.96 -18.64 2.65
C GLU A 146 -11.64 -17.43 2.00
N VAL A 147 -11.61 -17.32 0.66
CA VAL A 147 -12.12 -16.13 -0.07
C VAL A 147 -13.19 -16.46 -1.11
N GLU A 148 -13.41 -17.75 -1.41
CA GLU A 148 -14.33 -18.21 -2.46
C GLU A 148 -15.75 -17.67 -2.26
N GLU A 149 -16.36 -17.90 -1.10
CA GLU A 149 -17.71 -17.41 -0.81
C GLU A 149 -17.79 -15.87 -0.83
N GLY A 150 -16.71 -15.20 -0.44
CA GLY A 150 -16.65 -13.73 -0.46
C GLY A 150 -16.81 -13.18 -1.88
N TYR A 151 -16.15 -13.84 -2.84
CA TYR A 151 -16.23 -13.47 -4.24
C TYR A 151 -17.51 -14.01 -4.91
N LEU A 152 -17.80 -15.30 -4.82
CA LEU A 152 -18.90 -15.93 -5.57
C LEU A 152 -20.27 -15.78 -4.91
N GLY A 153 -20.32 -15.39 -3.65
CA GLY A 153 -21.55 -15.45 -2.85
C GLY A 153 -21.54 -16.63 -1.88
N LYS A 154 -22.43 -16.57 -0.89
CA LYS A 154 -22.53 -17.60 0.15
C LYS A 154 -22.86 -18.95 -0.49
N GLY A 155 -22.15 -20.02 -0.12
CA GLY A 155 -22.26 -21.32 -0.76
C GLY A 155 -21.87 -21.36 -2.25
N GLY A 156 -21.36 -20.26 -2.79
CA GLY A 156 -21.00 -20.13 -4.20
C GLY A 156 -19.75 -20.92 -4.53
N ARG A 157 -19.84 -21.77 -5.54
CA ARG A 157 -18.75 -22.60 -6.06
C ARG A 157 -18.64 -22.42 -7.56
N GLY A 158 -17.42 -22.36 -8.07
CA GLY A 158 -17.20 -22.10 -9.48
C GLY A 158 -15.73 -22.03 -9.86
N LYS A 159 -15.45 -22.28 -11.14
CA LYS A 159 -14.13 -22.08 -11.72
C LYS A 159 -14.03 -20.62 -12.15
N VAL A 160 -12.93 -19.98 -11.82
CA VAL A 160 -12.75 -18.55 -12.05
C VAL A 160 -11.46 -18.25 -12.80
N MET A 161 -11.47 -17.12 -13.50
CA MET A 161 -10.27 -16.50 -14.09
C MET A 161 -10.42 -14.98 -14.02
N TRP A 162 -9.42 -14.28 -13.52
CA TRP A 162 -9.38 -12.81 -13.61
C TRP A 162 -9.07 -12.39 -15.05
N LEU A 163 -9.88 -11.49 -15.59
CA LEU A 163 -9.66 -10.88 -16.90
C LEU A 163 -8.69 -9.72 -16.77
N ASP A 164 -7.40 -10.02 -16.79
CA ASP A 164 -6.34 -9.02 -16.87
C ASP A 164 -6.53 -8.18 -18.15
N PRO A 165 -6.62 -6.84 -18.07
CA PRO A 165 -6.72 -5.95 -19.23
C PRO A 165 -5.65 -6.18 -20.30
N ASP A 166 -4.45 -6.58 -19.88
CA ASP A 166 -3.28 -6.73 -20.74
C ASP A 166 -3.10 -8.16 -21.27
N ASP A 167 -3.99 -9.10 -20.91
CA ASP A 167 -3.91 -10.48 -21.38
C ASP A 167 -4.14 -10.60 -22.89
N PRO A 168 -3.09 -10.97 -23.68
CA PRO A 168 -3.17 -11.03 -25.14
C PRO A 168 -4.04 -12.20 -25.63
N SER A 169 -4.32 -13.18 -24.77
CA SER A 169 -5.17 -14.33 -25.11
C SER A 169 -6.66 -13.99 -25.15
N VAL A 170 -7.05 -12.81 -24.64
CA VAL A 170 -8.41 -12.27 -24.73
C VAL A 170 -8.40 -11.07 -25.69
N PRO A 171 -8.63 -11.29 -27.01
CA PRO A 171 -8.42 -10.26 -28.03
C PRO A 171 -9.22 -8.98 -27.78
N MET A 172 -8.61 -7.81 -28.04
CA MET A 172 -9.33 -6.55 -28.11
C MET A 172 -10.47 -6.64 -29.12
N GLY A 173 -11.71 -6.44 -28.67
CA GLY A 173 -12.93 -6.55 -29.48
C GLY A 173 -13.69 -7.88 -29.37
N SER A 174 -13.20 -8.85 -28.59
CA SER A 174 -13.96 -10.07 -28.29
C SER A 174 -15.29 -9.75 -27.59
N ALA A 175 -16.27 -10.65 -27.71
CA ALA A 175 -17.55 -10.50 -27.01
C ALA A 175 -17.36 -10.45 -25.48
N VAL A 176 -16.36 -11.16 -24.93
CA VAL A 176 -16.00 -11.12 -23.50
C VAL A 176 -15.55 -9.72 -23.09
N ARG A 177 -14.64 -9.08 -23.84
CA ARG A 177 -14.19 -7.71 -23.57
C ARG A 177 -15.30 -6.67 -23.73
N ARG A 178 -16.20 -6.86 -24.69
CA ARG A 178 -17.40 -6.00 -24.83
C ARG A 178 -18.32 -6.12 -23.63
N ASN A 179 -18.52 -7.33 -23.10
CA ASN A 179 -19.34 -7.56 -21.91
C ASN A 179 -18.68 -7.01 -20.64
N ASP A 180 -17.35 -7.06 -20.52
CA ASP A 180 -16.57 -6.39 -19.47
C ASP A 180 -16.67 -4.85 -19.57
N ALA A 181 -16.61 -4.29 -20.78
CA ALA A 181 -16.77 -2.86 -21.03
C ALA A 181 -18.19 -2.34 -20.68
N ASN A 182 -19.22 -3.18 -20.77
CA ASN A 182 -20.57 -2.83 -20.32
C ASN A 182 -20.59 -2.55 -18.81
N ILE A 183 -19.84 -3.32 -18.00
CA ILE A 183 -19.72 -3.09 -16.56
C ILE A 183 -19.06 -1.73 -16.29
N THR A 184 -17.99 -1.41 -17.05
CA THR A 184 -17.32 -0.11 -16.95
C THR A 184 -18.28 1.04 -17.32
N SER A 185 -19.07 0.87 -18.38
CA SER A 185 -20.06 1.86 -18.81
C SER A 185 -21.14 2.11 -17.76
N LEU A 186 -21.60 1.05 -17.07
CA LEU A 186 -22.54 1.16 -15.96
C LEU A 186 -21.93 1.92 -14.77
N ALA A 187 -20.67 1.65 -14.44
CA ALA A 187 -19.95 2.38 -13.40
C ALA A 187 -19.85 3.88 -13.71
N GLU A 188 -19.51 4.26 -14.95
CA GLU A 188 -19.46 5.65 -15.40
C GLU A 188 -20.82 6.35 -15.31
N ILE A 189 -21.90 5.66 -15.70
CA ILE A 189 -23.27 6.20 -15.66
C ILE A 189 -23.71 6.45 -14.22
N LEU A 190 -23.33 5.57 -13.30
CA LEU A 190 -23.66 5.68 -11.88
C LEU A 190 -22.77 6.66 -11.11
N GLN A 191 -21.54 6.90 -11.55
CA GLN A 191 -20.54 7.68 -10.83
C GLN A 191 -21.04 9.05 -10.33
N PRO A 192 -21.81 9.86 -11.11
CA PRO A 192 -22.31 11.16 -10.65
C PRO A 192 -23.30 11.08 -9.49
N PHE A 193 -23.96 9.93 -9.30
CA PHE A 193 -25.00 9.71 -8.29
C PHE A 193 -24.53 8.78 -7.17
N ALA A 194 -23.32 8.22 -7.28
CA ALA A 194 -22.84 7.16 -6.40
C ALA A 194 -22.77 7.58 -4.93
N GLU A 195 -22.38 8.82 -4.63
CA GLU A 195 -22.29 9.30 -3.25
C GLU A 195 -23.67 9.37 -2.58
N ASP A 196 -24.69 9.87 -3.28
CA ASP A 196 -26.07 9.95 -2.77
C ASP A 196 -26.74 8.58 -2.69
N VAL A 197 -26.50 7.72 -3.69
CA VAL A 197 -27.18 6.42 -3.82
C VAL A 197 -26.50 5.36 -2.98
N LEU A 198 -25.18 5.24 -3.06
CA LEU A 198 -24.38 4.16 -2.44
C LEU A 198 -23.71 4.60 -1.13
N GLY A 199 -23.82 5.88 -0.75
CA GLY A 199 -23.17 6.43 0.44
C GLY A 199 -21.66 6.64 0.29
N ALA A 200 -21.10 6.44 -0.92
CA ALA A 200 -19.69 6.68 -1.22
C ALA A 200 -19.46 6.83 -2.74
N PRO A 201 -18.47 7.63 -3.18
CA PRO A 201 -18.12 7.72 -4.59
C PRO A 201 -17.51 6.40 -5.09
N ILE A 202 -17.80 6.06 -6.35
CA ILE A 202 -17.10 4.99 -7.06
C ILE A 202 -15.74 5.55 -7.50
N ALA A 203 -14.65 5.02 -6.92
CA ALA A 203 -13.29 5.44 -7.20
C ALA A 203 -12.55 4.45 -8.11
N GLU A 204 -12.77 3.16 -7.90
CA GLU A 204 -12.07 2.07 -8.58
C GLU A 204 -13.04 0.93 -8.93
N ARG A 205 -12.58 0.03 -9.80
CA ARG A 205 -13.29 -1.19 -10.19
C ARG A 205 -12.28 -2.33 -10.24
N THR A 206 -12.62 -3.50 -9.67
CA THR A 206 -11.78 -4.69 -9.82
C THR A 206 -11.80 -5.18 -11.27
N PRO A 207 -10.72 -5.83 -11.76
CA PRO A 207 -10.81 -6.60 -13.01
C PRO A 207 -12.03 -7.52 -12.99
N ALA A 208 -12.67 -7.73 -14.15
CA ALA A 208 -13.77 -8.69 -14.20
C ALA A 208 -13.25 -10.09 -13.94
N MET A 209 -13.90 -10.80 -13.03
CA MET A 209 -13.72 -12.22 -12.83
C MET A 209 -14.70 -12.95 -13.74
N ALA A 210 -14.16 -13.77 -14.63
CA ALA A 210 -14.93 -14.72 -15.41
C ALA A 210 -15.21 -15.95 -14.56
N CYS A 211 -16.48 -16.31 -14.39
CA CYS A 211 -16.93 -17.36 -13.50
C CYS A 211 -17.77 -18.38 -14.25
N MET A 212 -17.48 -19.65 -14.04
CA MET A 212 -18.20 -20.77 -14.62
C MET A 212 -18.71 -21.68 -13.49
N SER A 213 -19.97 -22.09 -13.56
CA SER A 213 -20.55 -23.02 -12.58
C SER A 213 -19.81 -24.37 -12.61
N MET A 214 -19.81 -25.07 -11.47
CA MET A 214 -19.18 -26.38 -11.31
C MET A 214 -20.20 -27.40 -10.86
N THR A 215 -20.20 -28.58 -11.46
CA THR A 215 -21.03 -29.69 -10.96
C THR A 215 -20.44 -30.31 -9.67
N ASP A 216 -21.26 -31.01 -8.88
CA ASP A 216 -20.80 -31.80 -7.71
C ASP A 216 -19.62 -32.73 -8.04
N ALA A 217 -19.62 -33.31 -9.24
CA ALA A 217 -18.57 -34.21 -9.70
C ALA A 217 -17.26 -33.48 -10.00
N GLU A 218 -17.33 -32.25 -10.51
CA GLU A 218 -16.16 -31.40 -10.74
C GLU A 218 -15.62 -30.85 -9.42
N GLU A 219 -16.48 -30.49 -8.48
CA GLU A 219 -16.08 -30.01 -7.15
C GLU A 219 -15.18 -31.02 -6.42
N ALA A 220 -15.49 -32.32 -6.53
CA ALA A 220 -14.70 -33.38 -5.90
C ALA A 220 -13.26 -33.51 -6.43
N VAL A 221 -12.96 -32.92 -7.60
CA VAL A 221 -11.67 -33.07 -8.30
C VAL A 221 -10.90 -31.74 -8.36
N TYR A 222 -11.58 -30.60 -8.25
CA TYR A 222 -10.96 -29.27 -8.21
C TYR A 222 -10.61 -28.87 -6.77
N GLU A 223 -9.35 -29.13 -6.40
CA GLU A 223 -8.83 -28.74 -5.10
C GLU A 223 -8.68 -27.22 -4.98
N HIS A 224 -8.98 -26.68 -3.80
CA HIS A 224 -8.68 -25.29 -3.49
C HIS A 224 -7.17 -25.06 -3.49
N PRO A 225 -6.68 -23.99 -4.12
CA PRO A 225 -5.32 -23.53 -3.88
C PRO A 225 -5.18 -23.07 -2.43
N THR A 226 -3.97 -23.18 -1.88
CA THR A 226 -3.66 -22.63 -0.55
C THR A 226 -3.72 -21.10 -0.59
N ALA A 227 -4.45 -20.49 0.34
CA ALA A 227 -4.41 -19.04 0.50
C ALA A 227 -3.00 -18.57 0.88
N SER A 228 -2.47 -17.63 0.09
CA SER A 228 -1.29 -16.84 0.47
C SER A 228 -1.73 -15.55 1.17
N ASP A 229 -0.82 -14.95 1.95
CA ASP A 229 -1.10 -13.65 2.59
C ASP A 229 -1.51 -12.58 1.57
N THR A 230 -0.95 -12.61 0.35
CA THR A 230 -1.32 -11.69 -0.75
C THR A 230 -2.77 -11.89 -1.19
N ILE A 231 -3.23 -13.14 -1.37
CA ILE A 231 -4.63 -13.43 -1.75
C ILE A 231 -5.59 -12.92 -0.68
N ILE A 232 -5.24 -13.12 0.59
CA ILE A 232 -6.04 -12.68 1.72
C ILE A 232 -6.07 -11.14 1.82
N GLU A 233 -4.92 -10.48 1.66
CA GLU A 233 -4.81 -9.03 1.69
C GLU A 233 -5.58 -8.36 0.53
N GLU A 234 -5.43 -8.86 -0.70
CA GLU A 234 -6.16 -8.37 -1.87
C GLU A 234 -7.68 -8.55 -1.69
N PHE A 235 -8.10 -9.72 -1.19
CA PHE A 235 -9.51 -9.97 -0.91
C PHE A 235 -10.06 -9.00 0.13
N TYR A 236 -9.44 -8.87 1.31
CA TYR A 236 -9.93 -7.97 2.35
C TYR A 236 -9.88 -6.50 1.90
N GLY A 237 -8.85 -6.12 1.15
CA GLY A 237 -8.73 -4.79 0.54
C GLY A 237 -9.90 -4.49 -0.40
N ASN A 238 -10.22 -5.41 -1.30
CA ASN A 238 -11.35 -5.26 -2.23
C ASN A 238 -12.69 -5.33 -1.49
N TRP A 239 -12.87 -6.29 -0.59
CA TRP A 239 -14.11 -6.54 0.15
C TRP A 239 -14.50 -5.35 1.03
N ALA A 240 -13.57 -4.81 1.82
CA ALA A 240 -13.84 -3.66 2.70
C ALA A 240 -14.24 -2.41 1.91
N ARG A 241 -13.72 -2.27 0.68
CA ARG A 241 -13.95 -1.11 -0.18
C ARG A 241 -15.14 -1.29 -1.12
N SER A 242 -15.63 -2.51 -1.30
CA SER A 242 -16.70 -2.81 -2.24
C SER A 242 -18.00 -2.12 -1.85
N VAL A 243 -18.56 -1.34 -2.78
CA VAL A 243 -19.86 -0.67 -2.62
C VAL A 243 -20.94 -1.36 -3.44
N LEU A 244 -20.58 -1.86 -4.63
CA LEU A 244 -21.51 -2.46 -5.57
C LEU A 244 -20.89 -3.68 -6.23
N ARG A 245 -21.61 -4.80 -6.22
CA ARG A 245 -21.31 -5.98 -7.02
C ARG A 245 -22.10 -5.89 -8.31
N VAL A 246 -21.42 -6.07 -9.44
CA VAL A 246 -22.05 -6.16 -10.76
C VAL A 246 -21.82 -7.55 -11.29
N VAL A 247 -22.91 -8.29 -11.52
CA VAL A 247 -22.90 -9.67 -12.02
C VAL A 247 -23.61 -9.70 -13.36
N HIS A 248 -22.93 -10.08 -14.42
CA HIS A 248 -23.48 -10.19 -15.77
C HIS A 248 -23.55 -11.65 -16.19
N PHE A 249 -24.74 -12.21 -16.21
CA PHE A 249 -25.03 -13.58 -16.64
C PHE A 249 -25.16 -13.63 -18.16
N MET A 250 -24.39 -14.51 -18.81
CA MET A 250 -24.37 -14.66 -20.27
C MET A 250 -24.89 -16.04 -20.73
N GLY A 251 -25.10 -16.97 -19.79
CA GLY A 251 -25.60 -18.32 -20.05
C GLY A 251 -24.51 -19.29 -20.54
N PRO A 252 -24.88 -20.43 -21.15
CA PRO A 252 -26.21 -20.75 -21.69
C PRO A 252 -27.30 -21.04 -20.65
N GLY A 253 -26.95 -21.54 -19.46
CA GLY A 253 -27.89 -21.87 -18.39
C GLY A 253 -28.48 -20.66 -17.67
N GLU A 254 -29.57 -20.90 -16.96
CA GLU A 254 -30.20 -19.91 -16.08
C GLU A 254 -29.83 -20.21 -14.62
N SER A 255 -29.29 -19.21 -13.94
CA SER A 255 -28.96 -19.32 -12.51
C SER A 255 -30.03 -18.65 -11.68
N LYS A 256 -30.25 -19.17 -10.48
CA LYS A 256 -31.15 -18.55 -9.51
C LYS A 256 -30.31 -17.71 -8.55
N VAL A 257 -30.61 -16.43 -8.47
CA VAL A 257 -29.94 -15.51 -7.56
C VAL A 257 -30.87 -15.18 -6.40
N GLU A 258 -30.41 -15.46 -5.19
CA GLU A 258 -31.09 -15.04 -3.97
C GLU A 258 -30.31 -13.88 -3.33
N LEU A 259 -31.03 -12.80 -3.04
CA LEU A 259 -30.51 -11.66 -2.31
C LEU A 259 -31.14 -11.65 -0.92
N THR A 260 -30.37 -12.01 0.10
CA THR A 260 -30.84 -11.99 1.49
C THR A 260 -30.57 -10.62 2.10
N SER A 261 -31.61 -9.97 2.61
CA SER A 261 -31.48 -8.64 3.25
C SER A 261 -30.65 -8.74 4.52
N LYS A 262 -29.67 -7.86 4.67
CA LYS A 262 -28.87 -7.75 5.89
C LYS A 262 -29.66 -7.07 7.01
N GLU A 263 -29.40 -7.47 8.25
CA GLU A 263 -30.07 -6.88 9.43
C GLU A 263 -29.76 -5.38 9.59
N ASP A 264 -28.56 -4.96 9.16
CA ASP A 264 -28.03 -3.60 9.24
C ASP A 264 -28.13 -2.83 7.91
N ALA A 265 -28.91 -3.33 6.95
CA ALA A 265 -29.09 -2.69 5.65
C ALA A 265 -29.56 -1.21 5.80
N PRO A 266 -28.98 -0.26 5.04
CA PRO A 266 -29.31 1.16 5.16
C PRO A 266 -30.69 1.53 4.60
N ILE A 267 -31.35 0.60 3.93
CA ILE A 267 -32.65 0.79 3.28
C ILE A 267 -33.75 0.23 4.17
N SER A 268 -34.73 1.06 4.50
CA SER A 268 -35.88 0.64 5.31
C SER A 268 -36.91 -0.13 4.48
N ARG A 269 -37.57 -1.12 5.09
CA ARG A 269 -38.71 -1.89 4.51
C ARG A 269 -38.34 -2.82 3.35
N LEU A 270 -37.22 -3.51 3.46
CA LEU A 270 -36.89 -4.62 2.57
C LEU A 270 -37.65 -5.89 2.95
N GLU A 271 -37.92 -6.75 1.97
CA GLU A 271 -38.32 -8.14 2.20
C GLU A 271 -37.15 -8.96 2.77
N ALA A 272 -37.43 -10.15 3.32
CA ALA A 272 -36.39 -10.98 3.93
C ALA A 272 -35.38 -11.48 2.89
N SER A 273 -35.86 -11.91 1.73
CA SER A 273 -35.02 -12.21 0.57
C SER A 273 -35.77 -11.90 -0.72
N TYR A 274 -35.00 -11.69 -1.78
CA TYR A 274 -35.50 -11.54 -3.14
C TYR A 274 -34.93 -12.64 -4.02
N GLU A 275 -35.79 -13.19 -4.86
CA GLU A 275 -35.44 -14.24 -5.81
C GLU A 275 -35.44 -13.67 -7.23
N ILE A 276 -34.35 -13.86 -7.95
CA ILE A 276 -34.14 -13.36 -9.30
C ILE A 276 -33.70 -14.51 -10.20
N ASN A 277 -34.43 -14.73 -11.29
CA ASN A 277 -34.02 -15.67 -12.33
C ASN A 277 -33.01 -14.98 -13.26
N ALA A 278 -31.74 -15.32 -13.07
CA ALA A 278 -30.62 -14.75 -13.80
C ALA A 278 -30.33 -15.58 -15.07
N GLY A 279 -31.18 -15.40 -16.06
CA GLY A 279 -30.98 -15.97 -17.39
C GLY A 279 -29.94 -15.22 -18.22
N PRO A 280 -29.62 -15.72 -19.44
CA PRO A 280 -28.69 -15.06 -20.34
C PRO A 280 -29.03 -13.59 -20.60
N ASN A 281 -27.99 -12.76 -20.68
CA ASN A 281 -28.03 -11.31 -20.85
C ASN A 281 -28.65 -10.55 -19.66
N THR A 282 -28.62 -11.13 -18.46
CA THR A 282 -29.09 -10.46 -17.25
C THR A 282 -27.90 -9.83 -16.53
N ILE A 283 -27.98 -8.55 -16.21
CA ILE A 283 -27.01 -7.87 -15.34
C ILE A 283 -27.72 -7.53 -14.04
N ILE A 284 -27.12 -7.92 -12.92
CA ILE A 284 -27.62 -7.61 -11.59
C ILE A 284 -26.59 -6.72 -10.90
N LEU A 285 -27.02 -5.53 -10.47
CA LEU A 285 -26.24 -4.66 -9.60
C LEU A 285 -26.77 -4.85 -8.19
N VAL A 286 -25.89 -5.13 -7.24
CA VAL A 286 -26.26 -5.44 -5.86
C VAL A 286 -25.40 -4.61 -4.92
N ARG A 287 -26.04 -3.81 -4.07
CA ARG A 287 -25.36 -3.09 -3.00
C ARG A 287 -24.80 -4.06 -1.98
N GLN A 288 -23.49 -3.97 -1.75
CA GLN A 288 -22.81 -4.88 -0.82
C GLN A 288 -23.13 -4.59 0.65
N ASP A 289 -23.59 -3.39 0.98
CA ASP A 289 -24.06 -3.01 2.33
C ASP A 289 -25.51 -3.44 2.61
N THR A 290 -26.24 -3.91 1.60
CA THR A 290 -27.68 -4.18 1.71
C THR A 290 -28.00 -5.68 1.66
N PHE A 291 -27.30 -6.44 0.80
CA PHE A 291 -27.60 -7.85 0.57
C PHE A 291 -26.40 -8.76 0.71
N ASP A 292 -26.63 -9.95 1.27
CA ASP A 292 -25.81 -11.11 0.99
C ASP A 292 -26.28 -11.72 -0.35
N PHE A 293 -25.31 -12.00 -1.21
CA PHE A 293 -25.54 -12.54 -2.54
C PHE A 293 -25.36 -14.06 -2.51
N TRP A 294 -26.34 -14.77 -3.05
CA TRP A 294 -26.31 -16.20 -3.28
C TRP A 294 -26.64 -16.47 -4.74
N CYS A 295 -25.93 -17.40 -5.38
CA CYS A 295 -26.20 -17.82 -6.74
C CYS A 295 -26.16 -19.35 -6.81
N ASP A 296 -27.32 -19.94 -7.07
CA ASP A 296 -27.44 -21.38 -7.30
C ASP A 296 -26.96 -21.76 -8.70
N GLU A 297 -26.53 -23.00 -8.80
CA GLU A 297 -26.34 -23.66 -10.09
C GLU A 297 -27.65 -23.82 -10.85
N PRO A 298 -27.58 -23.89 -12.19
CA PRO A 298 -28.75 -24.20 -12.99
C PRO A 298 -29.37 -25.54 -12.59
N GLU A 299 -30.68 -25.54 -12.33
CA GLU A 299 -31.44 -26.73 -11.92
C GLU A 299 -31.41 -27.87 -12.97
N ASP A 300 -31.14 -27.52 -14.22
CA ASP A 300 -31.04 -28.45 -15.36
C ASP A 300 -29.62 -28.98 -15.60
N GLU A 301 -28.69 -28.76 -14.66
CA GLU A 301 -27.26 -29.09 -14.76
C GLU A 301 -26.56 -28.41 -15.97
N SER A 302 -27.15 -27.35 -16.50
CA SER A 302 -26.56 -26.63 -17.63
C SER A 302 -25.42 -25.70 -17.20
N GLU A 303 -24.57 -25.37 -18.18
CA GLU A 303 -23.46 -24.42 -18.10
C GLU A 303 -23.91 -23.00 -17.74
N ALA A 304 -23.72 -22.50 -16.51
CA ALA A 304 -23.86 -21.07 -16.24
C ALA A 304 -22.50 -20.36 -16.32
N PHE A 305 -22.47 -19.27 -17.08
CA PHE A 305 -21.32 -18.37 -17.15
C PHE A 305 -21.72 -16.93 -16.83
N TRP A 306 -20.91 -16.29 -16.00
CA TRP A 306 -21.08 -14.87 -15.68
C TRP A 306 -19.74 -14.14 -15.56
N LEU A 307 -19.78 -12.82 -15.80
CA LEU A 307 -18.72 -11.90 -15.39
C LEU A 307 -19.14 -11.23 -14.10
N GLN A 308 -18.21 -11.13 -13.16
CA GLN A 308 -18.44 -10.40 -11.93
C GLN A 308 -17.34 -9.37 -11.70
N SER A 309 -17.71 -8.20 -11.19
CA SER A 309 -16.76 -7.18 -10.80
C SER A 309 -17.33 -6.36 -9.66
N PHE A 310 -16.44 -5.78 -8.85
CA PHE A 310 -16.79 -4.97 -7.72
C PHE A 310 -16.39 -3.52 -7.98
N LEU A 311 -17.33 -2.61 -7.77
CA LEU A 311 -17.07 -1.18 -7.74
C LEU A 311 -16.65 -0.82 -6.33
N LEU A 312 -15.52 -0.13 -6.21
CA LEU A 312 -14.85 0.13 -4.96
C LEU A 312 -14.91 1.63 -4.65
N ARG A 313 -15.16 1.96 -3.38
CA ARG A 313 -14.85 3.29 -2.86
C ARG A 313 -13.34 3.51 -2.81
N ALA A 314 -12.92 4.76 -2.67
CA ALA A 314 -11.50 5.10 -2.52
C ALA A 314 -10.87 4.27 -1.39
N GLY A 315 -9.64 3.81 -1.61
CA GLY A 315 -8.88 3.16 -0.55
C GLY A 315 -8.75 4.11 0.65
N PRO A 316 -8.71 3.58 1.89
CA PRO A 316 -8.50 4.42 3.05
C PRO A 316 -7.20 5.20 2.84
N SER A 317 -7.33 6.51 2.65
CA SER A 317 -6.21 7.43 2.64
C SER A 317 -5.91 7.77 4.08
N TRP A 318 -4.86 7.17 4.62
CA TRP A 318 -4.40 7.45 5.97
C TRP A 318 -3.54 8.72 5.92
N THR A 319 -4.16 9.87 6.10
CA THR A 319 -3.44 11.04 6.64
C THR A 319 -3.25 10.80 8.13
N LEU A 320 -2.00 10.83 8.60
CA LEU A 320 -1.68 10.72 10.03
C LEU A 320 -2.37 11.87 10.79
N GLY A 321 -3.54 11.59 11.36
CA GLY A 321 -4.28 12.49 12.24
C GLY A 321 -3.82 12.34 13.69
N GLU A 322 -4.24 13.27 14.56
CA GLU A 322 -3.74 13.39 15.94
C GLU A 322 -4.05 12.19 16.87
N LEU A 323 -4.89 11.21 16.49
CA LEU A 323 -5.29 10.08 17.35
C LEU A 323 -5.44 8.76 16.57
N ILE A 324 -4.74 7.73 17.04
CA ILE A 324 -4.71 6.34 16.59
C ILE A 324 -5.69 5.53 17.50
N ASP A 325 -6.05 4.26 17.22
CA ASP A 325 -6.60 3.34 18.27
C ASP A 325 -6.07 1.88 18.17
N GLY A 326 -6.04 1.19 19.32
CA GLY A 326 -5.31 -0.03 19.70
C GLY A 326 -5.10 0.00 21.23
N ASP A 327 -4.36 -0.93 21.88
CA ASP A 327 -3.77 -0.55 23.18
C ASP A 327 -2.65 0.48 22.92
N LEU A 328 -3.09 1.66 22.57
CA LEU A 328 -2.25 2.83 22.57
C LEU A 328 -1.98 3.28 23.97
N SER A 329 -2.46 2.65 25.05
CA SER A 329 -1.76 2.88 26.30
C SER A 329 -0.29 2.48 26.14
N LEU A 330 0.16 1.62 25.22
CA LEU A 330 1.62 1.47 25.02
C LEU A 330 2.29 2.60 24.20
N LEU A 331 1.55 3.25 23.29
CA LEU A 331 2.04 4.38 22.46
C LEU A 331 1.71 5.79 23.03
N ALA A 332 0.74 5.85 23.94
CA ALA A 332 0.06 7.02 24.53
C ALA A 332 -0.14 6.90 26.05
N SER A 333 0.13 5.74 26.69
CA SER A 333 0.85 5.86 27.96
C SER A 333 2.16 6.49 27.53
N ARG A 334 2.23 7.79 27.82
CA ARG A 334 3.28 8.16 28.74
C ARG A 334 3.17 7.14 29.84
N GLY A 335 3.93 6.04 29.73
CA GLY A 335 4.30 5.33 30.92
C GLY A 335 4.67 6.45 31.87
N GLU A 336 4.10 6.45 33.06
CA GLU A 336 4.71 7.19 34.15
C GLU A 336 6.05 6.49 34.37
N GLY A 337 6.95 6.66 33.39
CA GLY A 337 8.31 6.24 33.43
C GLY A 337 8.83 6.81 34.73
N PRO A 338 9.76 6.10 35.36
CA PRO A 338 10.18 6.41 36.71
C PRO A 338 10.41 7.92 36.83
N GLY A 339 9.84 8.52 37.87
CA GLY A 339 9.95 9.95 38.14
C GLY A 339 11.40 10.44 38.08
N PRO A 340 11.64 11.77 38.00
CA PRO A 340 12.99 12.33 37.97
C PRO A 340 13.90 11.66 39.01
N PRO A 341 15.11 11.18 38.63
CA PRO A 341 16.02 10.55 39.54
C PRO A 341 16.37 11.59 40.59
N THR A 342 16.51 11.13 41.81
CA THR A 342 16.87 11.97 42.95
C THR A 342 18.20 11.48 43.51
N GLY A 343 19.02 12.39 44.00
CA GLY A 343 20.28 12.06 44.68
C GLY A 343 21.53 12.39 43.86
N PRO A 344 22.70 11.91 44.29
CA PRO A 344 24.00 12.29 43.72
C PRO A 344 24.32 11.60 42.38
N GLU A 345 23.50 10.65 41.93
CA GLU A 345 23.70 9.90 40.68
C GLU A 345 22.89 10.47 39.51
N VAL A 346 22.28 11.64 39.69
CA VAL A 346 21.51 12.30 38.64
C VAL A 346 22.44 12.75 37.52
N VAL A 347 22.21 12.25 36.31
CA VAL A 347 22.95 12.68 35.12
C VAL A 347 21.96 13.29 34.12
N SER A 348 22.30 14.49 33.66
CA SER A 348 21.51 15.25 32.69
C SER A 348 22.23 15.33 31.36
N VAL A 349 21.53 15.03 30.27
CA VAL A 349 21.95 15.35 28.90
C VAL A 349 21.62 16.82 28.68
N VAL A 350 22.64 17.63 28.36
CA VAL A 350 22.53 19.09 28.26
C VAL A 350 22.84 19.64 26.87
N ALA A 351 23.31 18.79 25.97
CA ALA A 351 23.48 19.13 24.55
C ALA A 351 23.35 17.87 23.70
N LEU A 352 22.84 18.02 22.48
CA LEU A 352 22.75 16.99 21.46
C LEU A 352 22.96 17.64 20.09
N SER A 353 23.78 17.01 19.24
CA SER A 353 23.93 17.38 17.83
C SER A 353 24.01 16.10 16.99
N LEU A 354 23.38 16.13 15.82
CA LEU A 354 23.37 15.04 14.85
C LEU A 354 23.67 15.61 13.45
N GLN A 355 24.51 14.88 12.72
CA GLN A 355 24.61 14.99 11.28
C GLN A 355 24.45 13.59 10.68
N ALA A 356 23.40 13.39 9.88
CA ALA A 356 23.06 12.10 9.31
C ALA A 356 22.46 12.24 7.90
N CYS A 357 22.08 11.11 7.31
CA CYS A 357 21.35 11.02 6.04
C CYS A 357 20.05 11.86 6.02
N GLY A 358 19.46 12.05 4.83
CA GLY A 358 18.19 12.78 4.69
C GLY A 358 18.28 14.27 5.05
N LYS A 359 19.49 14.87 4.99
CA LYS A 359 19.78 16.25 5.40
C LYS A 359 19.44 16.55 6.88
N MET A 360 19.50 15.53 7.75
CA MET A 360 19.39 15.71 9.19
C MET A 360 20.68 16.35 9.73
N THR A 361 20.83 17.66 9.52
CA THR A 361 22.03 18.45 9.89
C THR A 361 21.79 19.37 11.09
N ASP A 362 20.55 19.43 11.58
CA ASP A 362 20.15 20.20 12.75
C ASP A 362 18.85 19.62 13.34
N HIS A 363 18.55 20.00 14.58
CA HIS A 363 17.42 19.45 15.34
C HIS A 363 16.05 19.67 14.68
N HIS A 364 15.85 20.76 13.92
CA HIS A 364 14.57 21.00 13.25
C HIS A 364 14.39 20.06 12.06
N LYS A 365 15.44 19.89 11.26
CA LYS A 365 15.41 18.96 10.12
C LYS A 365 15.31 17.52 10.57
N GLU A 366 16.04 17.15 11.62
CA GLU A 366 15.94 15.84 12.27
C GLU A 366 14.50 15.57 12.72
N TRP A 367 13.91 16.47 13.51
CA TRP A 367 12.55 16.32 14.00
C TRP A 367 11.53 16.24 12.85
N ALA A 368 11.68 17.08 11.83
CA ALA A 368 10.82 17.04 10.64
C ALA A 368 10.93 15.69 9.90
N ALA A 369 12.14 15.13 9.79
CA ALA A 369 12.34 13.87 9.10
C ALA A 369 11.73 12.68 9.88
N TYR A 370 11.87 12.64 11.21
CA TYR A 370 11.25 11.61 12.03
C TYR A 370 9.72 11.71 12.03
N THR A 371 9.17 12.92 12.18
CA THR A 371 7.72 13.13 12.21
C THR A 371 7.05 12.85 10.86
N ALA A 372 7.75 13.07 9.75
CA ALA A 372 7.26 12.73 8.42
C ALA A 372 7.51 11.27 8.00
N GLY A 373 8.17 10.45 8.83
CA GLY A 373 8.49 9.06 8.50
C GLY A 373 9.39 8.91 7.27
N VAL A 374 10.38 9.80 7.12
CA VAL A 374 11.24 9.86 5.92
C VAL A 374 12.05 8.59 5.73
N ASP A 375 11.88 7.95 4.57
CA ASP A 375 12.81 6.94 4.05
C ASP A 375 14.01 7.64 3.39
N ALA A 376 15.17 7.61 4.05
CA ALA A 376 16.40 8.24 3.59
C ALA A 376 17.29 7.29 2.75
N GLN A 377 16.79 6.11 2.36
CA GLN A 377 17.53 5.17 1.52
C GLN A 377 17.56 5.66 0.07
N LEU A 378 18.76 5.93 -0.44
CA LEU A 378 18.99 6.33 -1.83
C LEU A 378 19.78 5.25 -2.55
N GLU A 379 19.70 5.22 -3.88
CA GLU A 379 20.67 4.45 -4.67
C GLU A 379 22.08 4.99 -4.37
N MET A 380 23.06 4.09 -4.25
CA MET A 380 24.43 4.43 -3.86
C MET A 380 25.01 5.50 -4.80
N PRO A 381 25.33 6.71 -4.29
CA PRO A 381 25.75 7.79 -5.16
C PRO A 381 27.17 7.54 -5.69
N ILE A 382 27.36 7.76 -6.98
CA ILE A 382 28.68 7.65 -7.64
C ILE A 382 29.74 8.57 -7.00
N LEU A 383 29.32 9.68 -6.39
CA LEU A 383 30.19 10.59 -5.64
C LEU A 383 30.81 9.94 -4.39
N ARG A 384 30.20 8.87 -3.85
CA ARG A 384 30.77 8.12 -2.72
C ARG A 384 31.70 7.01 -3.19
N PHE A 385 31.22 6.15 -4.09
CA PHE A 385 32.01 5.14 -4.79
C PHE A 385 31.19 4.54 -5.94
N GLU A 386 31.87 3.95 -6.91
CA GLU A 386 31.23 3.21 -7.99
C GLU A 386 30.94 1.77 -7.52
N TYR A 387 29.65 1.39 -7.46
CA TYR A 387 29.25 0.05 -7.01
C TYR A 387 28.91 -0.91 -8.17
N LEU A 388 28.58 -0.38 -9.35
CA LEU A 388 28.15 -1.16 -10.52
C LEU A 388 29.10 -2.30 -10.90
N PRO A 389 30.45 -2.14 -10.89
CA PRO A 389 31.37 -3.23 -11.19
C PRO A 389 31.31 -4.41 -10.21
N TYR A 390 30.75 -4.18 -9.01
CA TYR A 390 30.61 -5.18 -7.96
C TYR A 390 29.17 -5.65 -7.80
N TYR A 391 28.21 -5.06 -8.51
CA TYR A 391 26.80 -5.37 -8.33
C TYR A 391 26.41 -6.70 -8.99
N SER A 392 25.59 -7.48 -8.30
CA SER A 392 24.92 -8.66 -8.86
C SER A 392 23.50 -8.75 -8.31
N ASP A 393 22.50 -9.02 -9.17
CA ASP A 393 21.13 -9.28 -8.72
C ASP A 393 21.00 -10.66 -8.03
N GLU A 394 22.01 -11.52 -8.13
CA GLU A 394 22.05 -12.82 -7.45
C GLU A 394 22.51 -12.65 -6.00
N VAL A 395 21.64 -13.01 -5.03
CA VAL A 395 21.97 -12.97 -3.59
C VAL A 395 23.12 -13.91 -3.25
N ASP A 396 23.16 -15.09 -3.89
CA ASP A 396 24.19 -16.11 -3.74
C ASP A 396 25.37 -15.93 -4.72
N ALA A 397 25.56 -14.72 -5.26
CA ALA A 397 26.62 -14.42 -6.20
C ALA A 397 28.04 -14.74 -5.66
N PRO A 398 29.03 -14.93 -6.55
CA PRO A 398 30.42 -15.19 -6.15
C PRO A 398 30.99 -14.13 -5.19
N GLN A 399 31.96 -14.54 -4.36
CA GLN A 399 32.66 -13.62 -3.47
C GLN A 399 33.19 -12.39 -4.21
N GLY A 400 33.04 -11.21 -3.59
CA GLY A 400 33.47 -9.94 -4.18
C GLY A 400 32.34 -9.10 -4.78
N THR A 401 31.11 -9.60 -4.78
CA THR A 401 29.93 -8.85 -5.26
C THR A 401 29.10 -8.28 -4.10
N THR A 402 28.20 -7.37 -4.44
CA THR A 402 27.12 -6.89 -3.58
C THR A 402 25.80 -6.98 -4.33
N PHE A 403 24.76 -7.45 -3.65
CA PHE A 403 23.38 -7.44 -4.17
C PHE A 403 22.57 -6.24 -3.66
N VAL A 404 23.20 -5.34 -2.91
CA VAL A 404 22.56 -4.14 -2.36
C VAL A 404 23.03 -2.94 -3.15
N LYS A 405 22.08 -2.11 -3.58
CA LYS A 405 22.33 -0.85 -4.28
C LYS A 405 21.81 0.39 -3.56
N HIS A 406 21.22 0.23 -2.37
CA HIS A 406 20.72 1.35 -1.57
C HIS A 406 21.61 1.63 -0.36
N PHE A 407 21.67 2.90 0.04
CA PHE A 407 22.49 3.39 1.14
C PHE A 407 21.89 4.67 1.72
N SER A 408 21.81 4.76 3.05
CA SER A 408 21.49 6.00 3.75
C SER A 408 22.73 6.88 3.84
N VAL A 409 23.00 7.61 2.76
CA VAL A 409 24.20 8.42 2.63
C VAL A 409 24.07 9.77 3.34
N GLN A 410 25.14 10.19 4.02
CA GLN A 410 25.29 11.56 4.51
C GLN A 410 25.95 12.42 3.42
N ASP A 411 25.33 13.57 3.14
CA ASP A 411 25.86 14.56 2.19
C ASP A 411 27.05 15.34 2.78
N GLY A 412 28.01 15.69 1.94
CA GLY A 412 29.07 16.66 2.26
C GLY A 412 30.13 16.17 3.24
N VAL A 413 30.34 14.86 3.37
CA VAL A 413 31.37 14.30 4.27
C VAL A 413 32.80 14.72 3.89
N GLU A 414 33.01 15.14 2.64
CA GLU A 414 34.26 15.69 2.13
C GLU A 414 34.53 17.12 2.59
N LEU A 415 33.50 17.86 3.02
CA LEU A 415 33.58 19.25 3.46
C LEU A 415 34.13 19.33 4.90
N PHE A 416 34.92 20.37 5.18
CA PHE A 416 35.44 20.64 6.53
C PHE A 416 35.98 22.06 6.66
N ASP A 417 35.55 22.80 7.70
CA ASP A 417 36.17 24.10 8.04
C ASP A 417 37.41 23.92 8.93
N ASN A 418 38.52 23.54 8.30
CA ASN A 418 39.78 23.30 9.00
C ASN A 418 40.34 24.53 9.74
N LYS A 419 40.00 25.74 9.30
CA LYS A 419 40.51 26.99 9.90
C LYS A 419 39.93 27.24 11.28
N VAL A 420 38.64 26.95 11.48
CA VAL A 420 37.99 27.05 12.80
C VAL A 420 38.69 26.16 13.85
N PHE A 421 39.22 25.03 13.42
CA PHE A 421 39.91 24.07 14.28
C PHE A 421 41.42 24.24 14.33
N GLU A 422 41.97 25.26 13.65
CA GLU A 422 43.41 25.55 13.59
C GLU A 422 44.22 24.37 13.00
N ILE A 423 43.60 23.63 12.06
CA ILE A 423 44.19 22.50 11.36
C ILE A 423 44.69 22.97 9.99
N SER A 424 45.91 22.58 9.61
CA SER A 424 46.48 22.96 8.31
C SER A 424 45.73 22.30 7.14
N ASN A 425 45.73 22.91 5.95
CA ASN A 425 45.09 22.32 4.76
C ASN A 425 45.66 20.92 4.44
N MET A 426 46.98 20.77 4.52
CA MET A 426 47.66 19.49 4.28
C MET A 426 47.19 18.41 5.26
N GLU A 427 47.01 18.77 6.53
CA GLU A 427 46.51 17.83 7.52
C GLU A 427 45.04 17.48 7.27
N ALA A 428 44.19 18.49 7.02
CA ALA A 428 42.77 18.31 6.74
C ALA A 428 42.50 17.43 5.50
N GLU A 429 43.28 17.60 4.43
CA GLU A 429 43.21 16.76 3.21
C GLU A 429 43.46 15.28 3.53
N CYS A 430 44.37 15.01 4.46
CA CYS A 430 44.74 13.64 4.85
C CYS A 430 43.87 13.06 5.98
N MET A 431 43.04 13.86 6.65
CA MET A 431 42.22 13.42 7.77
C MET A 431 41.04 12.58 7.30
N ASP A 432 40.72 11.51 8.02
CA ASP A 432 39.49 10.74 7.82
C ASP A 432 38.26 11.68 7.92
N PRO A 433 37.36 11.70 6.91
CA PRO A 433 36.09 12.43 6.97
C PRO A 433 35.33 12.26 8.29
N MET A 434 35.35 11.06 8.86
CA MET A 434 34.71 10.75 10.13
C MET A 434 35.28 11.59 11.29
N TYR A 435 36.58 11.88 11.26
CA TYR A 435 37.24 12.66 12.30
C TYR A 435 36.92 14.14 12.14
N ARG A 436 36.75 14.60 10.89
CA ARG A 436 36.28 15.96 10.56
C ARG A 436 34.85 16.16 11.08
N GLN A 437 33.98 15.19 10.86
CA GLN A 437 32.59 15.21 11.37
C GLN A 437 32.54 15.27 12.90
N ILE A 438 33.37 14.51 13.61
CA ILE A 438 33.49 14.60 15.08
C ILE A 438 33.84 16.01 15.54
N MET A 439 34.76 16.68 14.83
CA MET A 439 35.14 18.06 15.15
C MET A 439 33.98 19.04 14.98
N GLU A 440 33.24 18.96 13.87
CA GLU A 440 32.11 19.86 13.57
C GLU A 440 30.90 19.59 14.48
N VAL A 441 30.46 18.33 14.56
CA VAL A 441 29.32 17.94 15.40
C VAL A 441 29.63 18.20 16.88
N GLY A 442 30.86 17.90 17.32
CA GLY A 442 31.28 18.19 18.68
C GLY A 442 31.40 19.68 18.98
N TYR A 443 31.78 20.50 17.99
CA TYR A 443 31.77 21.95 18.14
C TYR A 443 30.35 22.49 18.35
N LEU A 444 29.38 22.01 17.55
CA LEU A 444 27.98 22.37 17.71
C LEU A 444 27.45 21.99 19.11
N SER A 445 27.80 20.82 19.62
CA SER A 445 27.41 20.39 20.97
C SER A 445 28.07 21.22 22.07
N THR A 446 29.36 21.54 21.94
CA THR A 446 30.08 22.35 22.93
C THR A 446 29.62 23.81 22.96
N LEU A 447 29.18 24.37 21.83
CA LEU A 447 28.55 25.69 21.78
C LEU A 447 27.26 25.76 22.58
N GLN A 448 26.46 24.70 22.61
CA GLN A 448 25.20 24.66 23.39
C GLN A 448 25.43 24.80 24.90
N ILE A 449 26.60 24.35 25.40
CA ILE A 449 27.01 24.54 26.81
C ILE A 449 27.91 25.78 27.02
N GLY A 450 28.03 26.63 26.00
CA GLY A 450 28.78 27.90 26.07
C GLY A 450 30.30 27.78 25.86
N LEU A 451 30.83 26.61 25.51
CA LEU A 451 32.25 26.45 25.19
C LEU A 451 32.53 26.87 23.75
N THR A 452 33.06 28.08 23.58
CA THR A 452 33.52 28.60 22.29
C THR A 452 34.99 28.28 22.06
N LYS A 453 35.45 28.30 20.79
CA LYS A 453 36.88 28.19 20.45
C LYS A 453 37.75 29.23 21.18
N LYS A 454 37.26 30.47 21.30
CA LYS A 454 37.95 31.54 22.05
C LYS A 454 38.18 31.16 23.52
N LEU A 455 37.18 30.55 24.15
CA LEU A 455 37.28 30.09 25.54
C LEU A 455 38.23 28.90 25.66
N ALA A 456 38.07 27.89 24.80
CA ALA A 456 38.95 26.72 24.76
C ALA A 456 40.44 27.09 24.59
N ASN A 457 40.75 28.08 23.74
CA ASN A 457 42.11 28.54 23.49
C ASN A 457 42.74 29.28 24.69
N THR A 458 41.94 29.76 25.65
CA THR A 458 42.43 30.56 26.79
C THR A 458 42.27 29.86 28.14
N LYS A 459 41.37 28.89 28.25
CA LYS A 459 41.08 28.16 29.48
C LYS A 459 40.87 26.69 29.15
N SER A 460 41.61 25.82 29.86
CA SER A 460 41.37 24.38 29.81
C SER A 460 40.15 24.00 30.65
N THR A 461 39.44 22.97 30.22
CA THR A 461 38.31 22.39 30.95
C THR A 461 38.61 20.93 31.27
N HIS A 462 38.31 20.51 32.50
CA HIS A 462 38.50 19.12 32.90
C HIS A 462 37.28 18.27 32.52
N ALA A 463 37.15 18.02 31.22
CA ALA A 463 36.07 17.23 30.63
C ALA A 463 36.64 16.07 29.82
N SER A 464 35.89 14.96 29.76
CA SER A 464 36.30 13.74 29.09
C SER A 464 35.55 13.52 27.77
N VAL A 465 36.16 12.73 26.88
CA VAL A 465 35.68 12.44 25.52
C VAL A 465 35.61 10.94 25.32
N SER A 466 34.53 10.44 24.73
CA SER A 466 34.43 9.07 24.25
C SER A 466 33.94 9.03 22.82
N VAL A 467 34.48 8.13 22.00
CA VAL A 467 34.04 7.95 20.60
C VAL A 467 33.73 6.48 20.34
N GLY A 468 32.47 6.17 20.07
CA GLY A 468 32.04 4.87 19.57
C GLY A 468 32.08 4.80 18.04
N LEU A 469 32.80 3.83 17.48
CA LEU A 469 32.87 3.57 16.05
C LEU A 469 33.20 2.09 15.79
N ASP A 470 32.75 1.55 14.65
CA ASP A 470 32.83 0.11 14.32
C ASP A 470 33.88 -0.25 13.25
N LYS A 471 34.42 0.75 12.53
CA LYS A 471 35.35 0.53 11.41
C LYS A 471 36.20 1.75 11.07
N GLN A 472 37.29 1.50 10.34
CA GLN A 472 38.14 2.53 9.74
C GLN A 472 38.45 2.15 8.29
N GLU A 473 37.83 2.84 7.34
CA GLU A 473 38.04 2.58 5.90
C GLU A 473 39.09 3.52 5.30
N TRP A 474 39.23 4.73 5.84
CA TRP A 474 40.11 5.76 5.29
C TRP A 474 41.58 5.35 5.14
N PRO A 475 42.22 4.63 6.09
CA PRO A 475 43.61 4.18 5.92
C PRO A 475 43.84 3.28 4.70
N ASN A 476 42.78 2.64 4.17
CA ASN A 476 42.84 1.78 3.01
C ASN A 476 42.50 2.53 1.69
N MET A 477 42.19 3.82 1.77
CA MET A 477 41.86 4.64 0.59
C MET A 477 43.14 5.01 -0.19
N PRO A 478 43.11 4.98 -1.54
CA PRO A 478 44.26 5.37 -2.38
C PRO A 478 44.76 6.80 -2.14
N VAL A 479 43.89 7.66 -1.60
CA VAL A 479 44.13 9.09 -1.35
C VAL A 479 44.79 9.34 0.01
N ALA A 480 44.86 8.33 0.89
CA ALA A 480 45.46 8.48 2.21
C ALA A 480 47.00 8.56 2.11
N THR A 481 47.54 9.75 1.86
CA THR A 481 48.97 10.01 2.06
C THR A 481 49.25 9.98 3.55
N SER A 482 49.74 8.83 4.02
CA SER A 482 50.03 8.54 5.41
C SER A 482 51.07 9.51 6.00
N VAL A 483 50.58 10.54 6.70
CA VAL A 483 51.27 10.98 7.91
C VAL A 483 50.75 10.04 9.00
N ALA A 484 51.59 9.11 9.46
CA ALA A 484 51.20 7.95 10.27
C ALA A 484 50.38 8.26 11.55
N THR A 485 50.34 9.52 11.98
CA THR A 485 49.59 10.03 13.13
C THR A 485 48.23 10.65 12.80
N ASN A 486 47.80 10.80 11.55
CA ASN A 486 46.56 11.57 11.32
C ASN A 486 45.28 10.77 11.52
N ASN A 487 45.32 9.45 11.29
CA ASN A 487 44.15 8.58 11.19
C ASN A 487 44.21 7.35 12.12
N GLN A 488 45.01 7.41 13.18
CA GLN A 488 45.01 6.33 14.19
C GLN A 488 43.76 6.43 15.05
N LEU A 489 43.22 5.27 15.44
CA LEU A 489 42.06 5.20 16.33
C LEU A 489 42.23 5.99 17.64
N ALA A 490 43.42 5.99 18.24
CA ALA A 490 43.67 6.78 19.46
C ALA A 490 43.52 8.30 19.23
N ILE A 491 43.67 8.76 17.99
CA ILE A 491 43.72 10.19 17.65
C ILE A 491 42.32 10.75 17.40
N VAL A 492 41.34 9.89 17.12
CA VAL A 492 39.94 10.31 16.90
C VAL A 492 39.39 11.13 18.07
N ALA A 493 39.55 10.63 19.30
CA ALA A 493 39.10 11.30 20.51
C ALA A 493 40.11 12.36 20.98
N ASN A 494 41.42 12.03 20.93
CA ASN A 494 42.47 12.92 21.43
C ASN A 494 42.60 14.23 20.64
N ARG A 495 42.29 14.21 19.33
CA ARG A 495 42.27 15.43 18.51
C ARG A 495 41.22 16.41 19.01
N PHE A 496 40.04 15.92 19.39
CA PHE A 496 38.99 16.75 19.97
C PHE A 496 39.45 17.37 21.29
N ASN A 497 40.04 16.57 22.19
CA ASN A 497 40.65 17.08 23.43
C ASN A 497 41.69 18.17 23.18
N TYR A 498 42.57 17.96 22.20
CA TYR A 498 43.63 18.91 21.87
C TYR A 498 43.05 20.24 21.38
N VAL A 499 42.15 20.21 20.39
CA VAL A 499 41.59 21.41 19.75
C VAL A 499 40.69 22.22 20.70
N PHE A 500 40.01 21.54 21.63
CA PHE A 500 39.13 22.17 22.62
C PHE A 500 39.75 22.32 24.01
N ASN A 501 41.05 22.02 24.15
CA ASN A 501 41.82 22.13 25.40
C ASN A 501 41.18 21.38 26.59
N LEU A 502 40.68 20.17 26.33
CA LEU A 502 40.03 19.32 27.33
C LEU A 502 41.06 18.39 27.99
N LYS A 503 41.04 18.31 29.32
CA LYS A 503 42.07 17.61 30.11
C LYS A 503 41.62 16.30 30.76
N GLY A 504 40.34 15.94 30.64
CA GLY A 504 39.82 14.66 31.13
C GLY A 504 40.20 13.50 30.22
N GLY A 505 39.81 12.29 30.64
CA GLY A 505 40.06 11.06 29.89
C GLY A 505 39.51 11.08 28.46
N SER A 506 40.16 10.34 27.57
CA SER A 506 39.83 10.28 26.14
C SER A 506 40.03 8.85 25.62
N TYR A 507 39.02 8.28 24.99
CA TYR A 507 39.08 6.91 24.48
C TYR A 507 38.16 6.68 23.29
N ALA A 508 38.51 5.69 22.49
CA ALA A 508 37.65 5.13 21.44
C ALA A 508 37.15 3.76 21.89
N CYS A 509 35.91 3.44 21.54
CA CYS A 509 35.24 2.19 21.84
C CYS A 509 34.80 1.53 20.54
N ASP A 510 35.13 0.24 20.38
CA ASP A 510 34.67 -0.61 19.30
C ASP A 510 34.05 -1.87 19.90
N THR A 511 32.73 -1.91 19.87
CA THR A 511 31.90 -3.08 20.15
C THR A 511 30.94 -3.32 18.98
N ALA A 512 31.39 -3.03 17.75
CA ALA A 512 30.58 -3.04 16.55
C ALA A 512 29.33 -2.14 16.67
N CYS A 513 28.13 -2.68 16.40
CA CYS A 513 26.88 -1.89 16.33
C CYS A 513 26.50 -1.18 17.64
N SER A 514 27.03 -1.60 18.80
CA SER A 514 26.71 -1.01 20.11
C SER A 514 27.75 0.03 20.59
N SER A 515 28.78 0.32 19.79
CA SER A 515 29.95 1.12 20.21
C SER A 515 29.59 2.46 20.84
N SER A 516 28.62 3.19 20.26
CA SER A 516 28.20 4.50 20.78
C SER A 516 27.52 4.40 22.15
N LEU A 517 26.71 3.36 22.38
CA LEU A 517 26.04 3.13 23.65
C LEU A 517 27.02 2.65 24.74
N VAL A 518 28.00 1.82 24.39
CA VAL A 518 29.05 1.39 25.34
C VAL A 518 29.95 2.57 25.71
N ALA A 519 30.35 3.39 24.74
CA ALA A 519 31.08 4.64 25.00
C ALA A 519 30.29 5.56 25.95
N SER A 520 28.98 5.70 25.71
CA SER A 520 28.08 6.49 26.56
C SER A 520 27.99 5.96 27.99
N HIS A 521 27.89 4.64 28.16
CA HIS A 521 27.85 3.98 29.46
C HIS A 521 29.13 4.27 30.26
N LEU A 522 30.30 4.04 29.66
CA LEU A 522 31.59 4.29 30.30
C LEU A 522 31.78 5.78 30.61
N GLY A 523 31.30 6.66 29.73
CA GLY A 523 31.28 8.11 29.94
C GLY A 523 30.48 8.51 31.17
N LYS A 524 29.28 7.92 31.34
CA LYS A 524 28.45 8.13 32.53
C LYS A 524 29.14 7.62 33.80
N VAL A 525 29.71 6.42 33.78
CA VAL A 525 30.43 5.86 34.94
C VAL A 525 31.59 6.76 35.36
N ASN A 526 32.39 7.22 34.40
CA ASN A 526 33.51 8.14 34.68
C ASN A 526 33.02 9.48 35.23
N LEU A 527 31.92 10.04 34.70
CA LEU A 527 31.34 11.28 35.18
C LEU A 527 30.80 11.17 36.61
N LEU A 528 30.31 10.01 37.01
CA LEU A 528 29.80 9.76 38.37
C LEU A 528 30.93 9.51 39.38
N GLU A 529 32.11 9.06 38.95
CA GLU A 529 33.27 8.85 39.81
C GLU A 529 33.96 10.18 40.16
N GLN A 530 33.43 10.87 41.18
CA GLN A 530 33.90 12.19 41.60
C GLN A 530 35.07 12.14 42.61
N ARG A 531 35.51 10.98 43.08
CA ARG A 531 36.55 10.90 44.13
C ARG A 531 37.97 11.05 43.57
N TRP A 532 38.21 10.50 42.38
CA TRP A 532 39.55 10.42 41.80
C TRP A 532 39.74 11.37 40.63
N ASP A 533 38.70 11.61 39.83
CA ASP A 533 38.77 12.40 38.60
C ASP A 533 37.48 13.22 38.39
N PRO A 534 37.27 14.31 39.15
CA PRO A 534 36.03 15.08 39.10
C PRO A 534 35.88 15.84 37.77
N LEU A 535 35.09 15.28 36.86
CA LEU A 535 34.82 15.84 35.54
C LEU A 535 33.76 16.95 35.60
N GLU A 536 34.00 18.04 34.86
CA GLU A 536 33.01 19.11 34.68
C GLU A 536 31.82 18.66 33.82
N TRP A 537 32.10 17.84 32.80
CA TRP A 537 31.12 17.20 31.90
C TRP A 537 31.83 16.12 31.07
N HIS A 538 31.04 15.30 30.39
CA HIS A 538 31.52 14.32 29.42
C HIS A 538 30.83 14.50 28.08
N ILE A 539 31.57 14.41 26.98
CA ILE A 539 31.03 14.37 25.62
C ILE A 539 31.23 12.97 25.02
N GLY A 540 30.12 12.37 24.61
CA GLY A 540 30.12 11.07 23.93
C GLY A 540 29.77 11.24 22.46
N PHE A 541 30.49 10.53 21.60
CA PHE A 541 30.27 10.48 20.17
C PHE A 541 29.86 9.08 19.72
N GLY A 542 28.97 9.02 18.74
CA GLY A 542 28.73 7.83 17.93
C GLY A 542 28.92 8.20 16.47
N THR A 543 29.76 7.47 15.74
CA THR A 543 30.04 7.80 14.35
C THR A 543 30.23 6.57 13.49
N GLY A 544 29.76 6.65 12.25
CA GLY A 544 30.00 5.65 11.23
C GLY A 544 29.84 6.28 9.85
N LEU A 545 30.88 6.16 9.03
CA LEU A 545 30.83 6.51 7.61
C LEU A 545 31.25 5.31 6.77
N THR A 546 30.52 5.06 5.68
CA THR A 546 30.88 4.09 4.65
C THR A 546 31.48 4.82 3.45
N LEU A 547 32.80 4.70 3.31
CA LEU A 547 33.65 5.32 2.30
C LEU A 547 33.98 4.38 1.15
N THR A 548 33.71 3.07 1.29
CA THR A 548 33.97 2.08 0.24
C THR A 548 32.83 1.09 0.03
N VAL A 549 32.70 0.57 -1.20
CA VAL A 549 31.76 -0.51 -1.53
C VAL A 549 32.11 -1.83 -0.82
N PHE A 550 33.35 -2.01 -0.36
CA PHE A 550 33.78 -3.25 0.29
C PHE A 550 33.00 -3.54 1.58
N SER A 551 32.56 -2.52 2.32
CA SER A 551 31.67 -2.70 3.47
C SER A 551 30.34 -3.38 3.09
N PHE A 552 29.83 -3.14 1.88
CA PHE A 552 28.63 -3.79 1.36
C PHE A 552 28.94 -5.21 0.89
N ILE A 553 30.04 -5.43 0.18
CA ILE A 553 30.49 -6.76 -0.24
C ILE A 553 30.64 -7.70 0.96
N HIS A 554 31.31 -7.27 2.03
CA HIS A 554 31.46 -8.07 3.24
C HIS A 554 30.12 -8.35 3.94
N GLY A 555 29.21 -7.36 3.93
CA GLY A 555 27.87 -7.51 4.52
C GLY A 555 26.99 -8.50 3.74
N CYS A 556 27.04 -8.43 2.41
CA CYS A 556 26.37 -9.37 1.51
C CYS A 556 26.92 -10.79 1.66
N ALA A 557 28.25 -10.95 1.69
CA ALA A 557 28.89 -12.26 1.90
C ALA A 557 28.47 -12.92 3.22
N ALA A 558 28.23 -12.10 4.27
CA ALA A 558 27.74 -12.56 5.56
C ALA A 558 26.21 -12.69 5.65
N HIS A 559 25.47 -12.42 4.56
CA HIS A 559 24.01 -12.44 4.51
C HIS A 559 23.35 -11.53 5.57
N MET A 560 24.02 -10.43 5.91
CA MET A 560 23.53 -9.48 6.92
C MET A 560 22.66 -8.37 6.32
N LEU A 561 22.84 -8.07 5.03
CA LEU A 561 22.17 -6.96 4.38
C LEU A 561 20.89 -7.39 3.68
N SER A 562 19.87 -6.55 3.74
CA SER A 562 18.61 -6.75 3.03
C SER A 562 18.81 -6.51 1.53
N PRO A 563 18.38 -7.43 0.64
CA PRO A 563 18.36 -7.18 -0.80
C PRO A 563 17.51 -5.97 -1.20
N GLY A 564 16.45 -5.68 -0.43
CA GLY A 564 15.62 -4.48 -0.62
C GLY A 564 16.30 -3.17 -0.20
N GLY A 565 17.48 -3.25 0.42
CA GLY A 565 18.26 -2.09 0.84
C GLY A 565 17.58 -1.26 1.94
N ARG A 566 16.75 -1.90 2.77
CA ARG A 566 15.98 -1.27 3.85
C ARG A 566 16.02 -2.11 5.12
N CYS A 567 15.79 -1.47 6.26
CA CYS A 567 15.54 -2.14 7.53
C CYS A 567 14.02 -2.26 7.74
N PHE A 568 13.46 -3.44 7.53
CA PHE A 568 12.03 -3.69 7.79
C PHE A 568 11.80 -4.06 9.27
N THR A 569 12.11 -3.13 10.18
CA THR A 569 12.12 -3.37 11.64
C THR A 569 10.77 -3.89 12.13
N PHE A 570 10.77 -5.07 12.76
CA PHE A 570 9.59 -5.79 13.26
C PHE A 570 8.56 -6.23 12.21
N ASN A 571 8.86 -6.09 10.91
CA ASN A 571 8.00 -6.57 9.84
C ASN A 571 8.25 -8.06 9.56
N ALA A 572 7.20 -8.80 9.18
CA ALA A 572 7.28 -10.21 8.84
C ALA A 572 8.22 -10.50 7.64
N THR A 573 8.40 -9.54 6.73
CA THR A 573 9.27 -9.66 5.55
C THR A 573 10.71 -9.22 5.80
N ALA A 574 11.11 -8.99 7.06
CA ALA A 574 12.46 -8.58 7.41
C ALA A 574 13.50 -9.64 7.01
N ASN A 575 14.47 -9.24 6.19
CA ASN A 575 15.46 -10.13 5.57
C ASN A 575 16.89 -9.59 5.63
N GLY A 576 17.19 -8.75 6.61
CA GLY A 576 18.49 -8.10 6.82
C GLY A 576 18.35 -6.63 7.17
N TYR A 577 19.48 -5.95 7.39
CA TYR A 577 19.51 -4.50 7.62
C TYR A 577 20.08 -3.76 6.40
N ASN A 578 20.02 -2.43 6.38
CA ASN A 578 20.81 -1.63 5.46
C ASN A 578 21.77 -0.68 6.17
N ARG A 579 22.87 -0.34 5.51
CA ARG A 579 23.88 0.57 6.05
C ARG A 579 23.43 2.03 5.93
N GLY A 580 23.92 2.84 6.87
CA GLY A 580 23.74 4.27 6.85
C GLY A 580 24.92 5.00 7.49
N ASP A 581 25.05 6.27 7.11
CA ASP A 581 26.03 7.19 7.64
C ASP A 581 25.42 8.10 8.71
N GLY A 582 26.27 8.45 9.68
CA GLY A 582 25.98 9.53 10.60
C GLY A 582 27.03 9.72 11.67
N THR A 583 27.06 10.93 12.21
CA THR A 583 27.83 11.32 13.39
C THR A 583 26.92 12.06 14.37
N ALA A 584 26.87 11.58 15.60
CA ALA A 584 26.13 12.20 16.69
C ALA A 584 27.06 12.50 17.87
N ALA A 585 26.76 13.57 18.60
CA ALA A 585 27.43 13.90 19.85
C ALA A 585 26.43 14.38 20.89
N PHE A 586 26.61 13.96 22.14
CA PHE A 586 25.82 14.48 23.26
C PHE A 586 26.73 14.81 24.44
N ILE A 587 26.31 15.76 25.26
CA ILE A 587 27.04 16.16 26.48
C ILE A 587 26.20 15.83 27.70
N ILE A 588 26.84 15.23 28.70
CA ILE A 588 26.26 14.93 30.00
C ILE A 588 26.97 15.67 31.14
N LYS A 589 26.18 16.08 32.14
CA LYS A 589 26.63 16.68 33.41
C LYS A 589 26.04 15.94 34.61
N ASN A 590 26.80 15.86 35.70
CA ASN A 590 26.32 15.33 36.97
C ASN A 590 25.52 16.41 37.73
N GLY A 591 24.21 16.19 37.89
CA GLY A 591 23.25 17.14 38.45
C GLY A 591 21.98 17.29 37.61
N THR A 592 21.03 18.10 38.09
CA THR A 592 19.70 18.26 37.46
C THR A 592 19.66 19.24 36.30
N PHE A 593 20.38 20.36 36.35
CA PHE A 593 20.45 21.38 35.28
C PHE A 593 19.09 21.76 34.66
N GLU A 594 18.10 22.15 35.47
CA GLU A 594 16.70 22.34 35.02
C GLU A 594 16.52 23.21 33.76
N ASN A 595 17.36 24.22 33.57
CA ASN A 595 17.25 25.15 32.43
C ASN A 595 18.11 24.76 31.21
N GLU A 596 19.00 23.77 31.33
CA GLU A 596 19.87 23.30 30.25
C GLU A 596 19.57 21.85 29.83
N ARG A 597 18.85 21.10 30.67
CA ARG A 597 18.62 19.66 30.50
C ARG A 597 17.62 19.39 29.38
N LEU A 598 18.08 18.62 28.39
CA LEU A 598 17.25 18.03 27.34
C LEU A 598 16.58 16.74 27.81
N ALA A 599 17.35 15.89 28.51
CA ALA A 599 16.87 14.62 29.02
C ALA A 599 17.67 14.19 30.25
N PHE A 600 17.16 13.23 31.00
CA PHE A 600 17.92 12.58 32.06
C PHE A 600 18.50 11.26 31.55
N PHE A 601 19.79 11.03 31.81
CA PHE A 601 20.42 9.74 31.56
C PHE A 601 20.22 8.82 32.79
N ARG A 602 19.02 8.24 32.89
CA ARG A 602 18.55 7.44 34.04
C ARG A 602 19.46 6.25 34.37
N GLY A 603 19.67 5.36 33.41
CA GLY A 603 20.34 4.08 33.60
C GLY A 603 21.00 3.62 32.32
N SER A 604 21.97 2.73 32.45
CA SER A 604 22.67 2.09 31.34
C SER A 604 23.29 0.82 31.88
N GLN A 605 23.22 -0.26 31.11
CA GLN A 605 23.83 -1.53 31.44
C GLN A 605 24.52 -2.06 30.19
N ILE A 606 25.64 -2.76 30.41
CA ILE A 606 26.36 -3.47 29.36
C ILE A 606 26.38 -4.95 29.72
N GLY A 607 26.14 -5.79 28.72
CA GLY A 607 26.12 -7.25 28.84
C GLY A 607 26.78 -7.89 27.63
N GLN A 608 26.90 -9.21 27.65
CA GLN A 608 27.34 -9.99 26.51
C GLN A 608 26.52 -11.29 26.45
N ASP A 609 26.14 -11.69 25.24
CA ASP A 609 25.23 -12.81 24.98
C ASP A 609 25.74 -14.18 25.47
N GLY A 610 27.02 -14.27 25.83
CA GLY A 610 27.70 -15.49 26.18
C GLY A 610 27.78 -16.44 24.99
N ARG A 611 27.57 -17.72 25.27
CA ARG A 611 27.45 -18.76 24.24
C ARG A 611 26.02 -18.78 23.70
N SER A 612 25.83 -18.39 22.44
CA SER A 612 24.56 -18.48 21.70
C SER A 612 24.67 -19.47 20.53
N ALA A 613 23.71 -19.45 19.59
CA ALA A 613 23.67 -20.38 18.46
C ALA A 613 24.85 -20.21 17.48
N SER A 614 25.39 -19.00 17.35
CA SER A 614 26.60 -18.68 16.60
C SER A 614 27.25 -17.44 17.22
N MET A 615 28.51 -17.13 16.86
CA MET A 615 29.21 -15.98 17.44
C MET A 615 28.50 -14.63 17.21
N SER A 616 27.69 -14.53 16.15
CA SER A 616 26.94 -13.32 15.79
C SER A 616 25.44 -13.42 16.06
N ALA A 617 24.93 -14.57 16.52
CA ALA A 617 23.50 -14.74 16.78
C ALA A 617 23.11 -14.08 18.12
N PRO A 618 22.04 -13.26 18.15
CA PRO A 618 21.55 -12.63 19.36
C PRO A 618 21.01 -13.64 20.38
N ASN A 619 21.05 -13.29 21.67
CA ASN A 619 20.52 -14.12 22.77
C ASN A 619 19.40 -13.41 23.54
N GLY A 620 18.15 -13.85 23.35
CA GLY A 620 16.96 -13.28 24.00
C GLY A 620 17.05 -13.22 25.53
N PRO A 621 17.32 -14.34 26.25
CA PRO A 621 17.47 -14.32 27.70
C PRO A 621 18.59 -13.40 28.22
N ALA A 622 19.70 -13.26 27.49
CA ALA A 622 20.77 -12.34 27.86
C ALA A 622 20.33 -10.88 27.70
N GLN A 623 19.56 -10.57 26.65
CA GLN A 623 19.00 -9.24 26.41
C GLN A 623 17.93 -8.88 27.43
N GLU A 624 17.05 -9.81 27.83
CA GLU A 624 16.03 -9.57 28.87
C GLU A 624 16.66 -9.27 30.25
N LYS A 625 17.81 -9.90 30.54
CA LYS A 625 18.55 -9.69 31.78
C LYS A 625 19.36 -8.39 31.80
N CYS A 626 19.76 -7.92 30.62
CA CYS A 626 20.51 -6.68 30.45
C CYS A 626 19.59 -5.47 30.57
#